data_AF-A0A644XPL8-F1
#
_entry.id   AF-A0A644XPL8-F1
#
_cell.length_a   1.000
_cell.length_b   1.000
_cell.length_c   1.000
_cell.angle_alpha   90.00
_cell.angle_beta   90.00
_cell.angle_gamma   90.00
#
_symmetry.space_group_name_H-M   'P 1'
#
loop_
_entity.id
_entity.type
_entity.pdbx_description
1 polymer ?
#
loop_
_entity_poly.entity_id
_entity_poly.type
_entity_poly.pdbx_seq_one_letter_code
_entity_poly.pdbx_strand_id
1 'polypeptide(L)'
;MATDLVLLAIGVRSDNSLAKQAGLELAANGSIKTDEHMRSSDPDIYAVGDAVIVEDFISKQEASLPLAGPANRQGRIAADLIAGREDSYEGTQGTMICKIFDLAAGATGNNEKQLKKNGMEYDKIYIHPNSHASYYPGAETLSMKLLYHPRTGKVLGAQAVGKEGVDKRIDVLATAIRAGLTVFDLQKLELCYAPPFSSAKDPVNMAGFTAANVIKGDLKQFFIEDLDKLNPEKDFLVDIRTEAEYAQGTIGNAVLIPLDSIRDRLDEFPKDKRIVLFCRAGLRGYIGCRILMQHGFDEVYNLSGGYLTWYPCSR
;
A
#
# COMPACT_ATOMS: atom_id res chain seq x y z
N MET A 1 -7.34 26.68 -23.44
CA MET A 1 -6.40 27.42 -22.58
C MET A 1 -5.40 28.13 -23.48
N ALA A 2 -5.25 29.44 -23.35
CA ALA A 2 -4.06 30.12 -23.88
C ALA A 2 -2.88 29.82 -22.94
N THR A 3 -1.70 29.49 -23.48
CA THR A 3 -0.50 29.14 -22.71
C THR A 3 0.76 29.51 -23.49
N ASP A 4 1.88 29.70 -22.78
CA ASP A 4 3.19 30.06 -23.36
C ASP A 4 4.10 28.84 -23.57
N LEU A 5 3.88 27.76 -22.81
CA LEU A 5 4.66 26.52 -22.88
C LEU A 5 3.75 25.31 -22.67
N VAL A 6 4.07 24.21 -23.37
CA VAL A 6 3.46 22.90 -23.18
C VAL A 6 4.57 21.87 -22.94
N LEU A 7 4.48 21.16 -21.83
CA LEU A 7 5.35 20.01 -21.51
C LEU A 7 4.55 18.72 -21.67
N LEU A 8 5.01 17.82 -22.54
CA LEU A 8 4.37 16.53 -22.79
C LEU A 8 5.07 15.42 -22.00
N ALA A 9 4.40 14.90 -20.97
CA ALA A 9 4.91 13.83 -20.10
C ALA A 9 3.86 12.70 -19.94
N ILE A 10 3.41 12.15 -21.07
CA ILE A 10 2.30 11.16 -21.13
C ILE A 10 2.76 9.69 -21.10
N GLY A 11 4.02 9.46 -20.71
CA GLY A 11 4.64 8.13 -20.70
C GLY A 11 5.66 7.94 -21.82
N VAL A 12 6.28 6.76 -21.81
CA VAL A 12 7.30 6.35 -22.78
C VAL A 12 6.89 5.04 -23.44
N ARG A 13 7.51 4.73 -24.57
CA ARG A 13 7.36 3.47 -25.30
C ARG A 13 8.75 2.90 -25.57
N SER A 14 8.89 1.59 -25.48
CA SER A 14 10.12 0.87 -25.81
C SER A 14 10.60 1.19 -27.22
N ASP A 15 11.89 1.54 -27.36
CA ASP A 15 12.55 1.63 -28.65
C ASP A 15 12.89 0.22 -29.15
N ASN A 16 12.11 -0.24 -30.12
CA ASN A 16 12.18 -1.59 -30.66
C ASN A 16 12.58 -1.61 -32.15
N SER A 17 13.03 -0.47 -32.68
CA SER A 17 13.24 -0.29 -34.12
C SER A 17 14.23 -1.31 -34.70
N LEU A 18 15.38 -1.46 -34.06
CA LEU A 18 16.41 -2.44 -34.42
C LEU A 18 15.94 -3.89 -34.23
N ALA A 19 15.36 -4.20 -33.08
CA ALA A 19 14.87 -5.54 -32.76
C ALA A 19 13.81 -5.99 -33.78
N LYS A 20 12.88 -5.10 -34.15
CA LYS A 20 11.86 -5.36 -35.15
C LYS A 20 12.46 -5.61 -36.54
N GLN A 21 13.43 -4.81 -36.95
CA GLN A 21 14.11 -4.96 -38.25
C GLN A 21 14.92 -6.26 -38.33
N ALA A 22 15.51 -6.68 -37.21
CA ALA A 22 16.24 -7.94 -37.07
C ALA A 22 15.31 -9.17 -36.96
N GLY A 23 13.99 -8.98 -36.81
CA GLY A 23 13.02 -10.07 -36.70
C GLY A 23 12.94 -10.71 -35.31
N LEU A 24 13.37 -10.01 -34.26
CA LEU A 24 13.26 -10.49 -32.88
C LEU A 24 11.81 -10.51 -32.39
N GLU A 25 11.49 -11.43 -31.47
CA GLU A 25 10.16 -11.52 -30.87
C GLU A 25 9.85 -10.27 -30.02
N LEU A 26 8.66 -9.69 -30.23
CA LEU A 26 8.17 -8.54 -29.50
C LEU A 26 6.87 -8.89 -28.78
N ALA A 27 6.65 -8.29 -27.60
CA ALA A 27 5.39 -8.37 -26.89
C ALA A 27 4.30 -7.52 -27.57
N ALA A 28 3.04 -7.69 -27.14
CA ALA A 28 1.90 -6.96 -27.71
C ALA A 28 2.02 -5.43 -27.64
N ASN A 29 2.73 -4.91 -26.64
CA ASN A 29 3.01 -3.47 -26.48
C ASN A 29 4.24 -2.98 -27.27
N GLY A 30 4.91 -3.89 -28.00
CA GLY A 30 6.11 -3.62 -28.78
C GLY A 30 7.43 -3.76 -28.01
N SER A 31 7.42 -4.04 -26.71
CA SER A 31 8.68 -4.26 -25.99
C SER A 31 9.36 -5.54 -26.48
N ILE A 32 10.69 -5.59 -26.43
CA ILE A 32 11.48 -6.77 -26.80
C ILE A 32 11.21 -7.87 -25.77
N LYS A 33 10.91 -9.09 -26.23
CA LYS A 33 10.79 -10.24 -25.33
C LYS A 33 12.15 -10.82 -25.03
N THR A 34 12.35 -11.17 -23.77
CA THR A 34 13.53 -11.90 -23.32
C THR A 34 13.13 -13.05 -22.40
N ASP A 35 13.98 -14.06 -22.32
CA ASP A 35 13.91 -15.10 -21.29
C ASP A 35 14.38 -14.58 -19.90
N GLU A 36 14.38 -15.45 -18.88
CA GLU A 36 14.91 -15.11 -17.55
C GLU A 36 16.42 -14.77 -17.54
N HIS A 37 17.14 -15.10 -18.60
CA HIS A 37 18.56 -14.80 -18.79
C HIS A 37 18.79 -13.55 -19.66
N MET A 38 17.75 -12.75 -19.89
CA MET A 38 17.82 -11.50 -20.68
C MET A 38 18.21 -11.72 -22.15
N ARG A 39 18.11 -12.95 -22.67
CA ARG A 39 18.32 -13.28 -24.08
C ARG A 39 17.05 -13.04 -24.87
N SER A 40 17.19 -12.48 -26.07
CA SER A 40 16.08 -12.35 -27.01
C SER A 40 15.73 -13.70 -27.66
N SER A 41 14.85 -13.70 -28.66
CA SER A 41 14.59 -14.89 -29.49
C SER A 41 15.81 -15.35 -30.30
N ASP A 42 16.82 -14.50 -30.46
CA ASP A 42 18.15 -14.87 -30.97
C ASP A 42 19.10 -15.09 -29.78
N PRO A 43 19.74 -16.27 -29.65
CA PRO A 43 20.56 -16.62 -28.50
C PRO A 43 21.84 -15.79 -28.36
N ASP A 44 22.29 -15.13 -29.44
CA ASP A 44 23.48 -14.27 -29.44
C ASP A 44 23.15 -12.80 -29.13
N ILE A 45 21.86 -12.46 -29.00
CA ILE A 45 21.39 -11.08 -28.77
C ILE A 45 20.70 -10.99 -27.40
N TYR A 46 21.28 -10.18 -26.53
CA TYR A 46 20.72 -9.80 -25.24
C TYR A 46 19.99 -8.45 -25.35
N ALA A 47 18.93 -8.27 -24.56
CA ALA A 47 18.23 -7.01 -24.43
C ALA A 47 17.90 -6.73 -22.96
N VAL A 48 18.00 -5.47 -22.53
CA VAL A 48 17.79 -5.05 -21.14
C VAL A 48 17.14 -3.66 -21.08
N GLY A 49 16.69 -3.26 -19.88
CA GLY A 49 16.19 -1.92 -19.59
C GLY A 49 14.80 -1.64 -20.16
N ASP A 50 14.51 -0.37 -20.42
CA ASP A 50 13.17 0.11 -20.78
C ASP A 50 12.66 -0.44 -22.13
N ALA A 51 13.55 -1.06 -22.91
CA ALA A 51 13.22 -1.69 -24.19
C ALA A 51 12.55 -3.06 -24.03
N VAL A 52 12.75 -3.77 -22.90
CA VAL A 52 12.25 -5.13 -22.72
C VAL A 52 10.92 -5.19 -21.98
N ILE A 53 10.14 -6.23 -22.24
CA ILE A 53 9.05 -6.62 -21.34
C ILE A 53 9.63 -7.44 -20.18
N VAL A 54 9.07 -7.27 -18.99
CA VAL A 54 9.50 -8.00 -17.79
C VAL A 54 8.32 -8.76 -17.19
N GLU A 55 8.61 -9.79 -16.40
CA GLU A 55 7.60 -10.39 -15.54
C GLU A 55 7.38 -9.51 -14.29
N ASP A 56 6.13 -9.19 -13.98
CA ASP A 56 5.75 -8.60 -12.69
C ASP A 56 5.92 -9.62 -11.56
N PHE A 57 6.64 -9.24 -10.52
CA PHE A 57 7.04 -10.16 -9.45
C PHE A 57 5.85 -10.78 -8.69
N ILE A 58 4.74 -10.05 -8.56
CA ILE A 58 3.57 -10.45 -7.76
C ILE A 58 2.59 -11.27 -8.58
N SER A 59 2.15 -10.72 -9.70
CA SER A 59 1.10 -11.29 -10.55
C SER A 59 1.62 -12.26 -11.60
N LYS A 60 2.93 -12.30 -11.83
CA LYS A 60 3.57 -13.15 -12.84
C LYS A 60 3.12 -12.86 -14.27
N GLN A 61 2.53 -11.68 -14.47
CA GLN A 61 2.10 -11.21 -15.80
C GLN A 61 3.22 -10.40 -16.45
N GLU A 62 3.21 -10.37 -17.77
CA GLU A 62 4.04 -9.44 -18.54
C GLU A 62 3.70 -7.98 -18.17
N ALA A 63 4.74 -7.18 -17.93
CA ALA A 63 4.65 -5.79 -17.54
C ALA A 63 5.76 -4.95 -18.18
N SER A 64 5.48 -3.66 -18.42
CA SER A 64 6.47 -2.67 -18.82
C SER A 64 6.66 -1.68 -17.68
N LEU A 65 7.86 -1.69 -17.10
CA LEU A 65 8.21 -0.92 -15.90
C LEU A 65 9.55 -0.19 -16.15
N PRO A 66 9.55 0.94 -16.87
CA PRO A 66 10.77 1.66 -17.23
C PRO A 66 11.37 2.34 -16.01
N LEU A 67 12.32 1.68 -15.36
CA LEU A 67 12.94 2.08 -14.11
C LEU A 67 14.44 1.78 -14.13
N ALA A 68 15.24 2.75 -13.66
CA ALA A 68 16.69 2.66 -13.70
C ALA A 68 17.27 1.50 -12.88
N GLY A 69 16.69 1.18 -11.72
CA GLY A 69 17.15 0.09 -10.85
C GLY A 69 17.09 -1.29 -11.53
N PRO A 70 15.93 -1.71 -12.06
CA PRO A 70 15.81 -2.87 -12.95
C PRO A 70 16.81 -2.84 -14.11
N ALA A 71 16.90 -1.75 -14.88
CA ALA A 71 17.79 -1.66 -16.03
C ALA A 71 19.27 -1.91 -15.68
N ASN A 72 19.76 -1.32 -14.58
CA ASN A 72 21.13 -1.53 -14.11
C ASN A 72 21.40 -2.99 -13.69
N ARG A 73 20.44 -3.62 -12.98
CA ARG A 73 20.58 -5.03 -12.56
C ARG A 73 20.53 -5.99 -13.75
N GLN A 74 19.63 -5.75 -14.70
CA GLN A 74 19.54 -6.54 -15.93
C GLN A 74 20.82 -6.43 -16.76
N GLY A 75 21.39 -5.23 -16.91
CA GLY A 75 22.67 -5.05 -17.60
C GLY A 75 23.81 -5.82 -16.94
N ARG A 76 23.84 -5.86 -15.59
CA ARG A 76 24.80 -6.68 -14.84
C ARG A 76 24.62 -8.17 -15.13
N ILE A 77 23.38 -8.68 -15.06
CA ILE A 77 23.04 -10.08 -15.34
C ILE A 77 23.47 -10.46 -16.76
N ALA A 78 23.15 -9.63 -17.76
CA ALA A 78 23.56 -9.86 -19.14
C ALA A 78 25.09 -9.93 -19.29
N ALA A 79 25.83 -9.05 -18.59
CA ALA A 79 27.29 -9.08 -18.60
C ALA A 79 27.86 -10.35 -17.95
N ASP A 80 27.29 -10.82 -16.84
CA ASP A 80 27.67 -12.08 -16.20
C ASP A 80 27.46 -13.28 -17.14
N LEU A 81 26.32 -13.31 -17.84
CA LEU A 81 25.99 -14.36 -18.82
C LEU A 81 26.91 -14.33 -20.05
N ILE A 82 27.24 -13.15 -20.58
CA ILE A 82 28.22 -12.99 -21.67
C ILE A 82 29.60 -13.50 -21.23
N ALA A 83 29.95 -13.34 -19.95
CA ALA A 83 31.19 -13.83 -19.36
C ALA A 83 31.17 -15.33 -18.99
N GLY A 84 30.11 -16.07 -19.35
CA GLY A 84 29.96 -17.50 -19.07
C GLY A 84 29.60 -17.84 -17.61
N ARG A 85 29.01 -16.88 -16.87
CA ARG A 85 28.47 -17.10 -15.52
C ARG A 85 26.97 -17.33 -15.61
N GLU A 86 26.45 -18.17 -14.71
CA GLU A 86 25.01 -18.36 -14.57
C GLU A 86 24.40 -17.27 -13.69
N ASP A 87 23.36 -16.62 -14.19
CA ASP A 87 22.54 -15.63 -13.47
C ASP A 87 21.14 -15.53 -14.11
N SER A 88 20.14 -15.08 -13.37
CA SER A 88 18.76 -14.94 -13.86
C SER A 88 18.01 -13.78 -13.22
N TYR A 89 17.07 -13.21 -13.97
CA TYR A 89 16.25 -12.09 -13.55
C TYR A 89 14.91 -12.56 -12.99
N GLU A 90 14.75 -12.49 -11.67
CA GLU A 90 13.52 -12.95 -11.00
C GLU A 90 12.40 -11.87 -10.99
N GLY A 91 12.16 -11.23 -12.13
CA GLY A 91 11.08 -10.26 -12.31
C GLY A 91 11.21 -8.94 -11.56
N THR A 92 10.23 -8.06 -11.77
CA THR A 92 10.23 -6.67 -11.33
C THR A 92 9.05 -6.38 -10.39
N GLN A 93 9.31 -5.81 -9.22
CA GLN A 93 8.26 -5.39 -8.27
C GLN A 93 7.67 -4.00 -8.54
N GLY A 94 8.34 -3.17 -9.35
CA GLY A 94 7.92 -1.79 -9.58
C GLY A 94 8.10 -0.88 -8.36
N THR A 95 9.13 -1.10 -7.54
CA THR A 95 9.46 -0.18 -6.45
C THR A 95 9.84 1.18 -7.02
N MET A 96 9.11 2.22 -6.63
CA MET A 96 9.26 3.58 -7.15
C MET A 96 8.93 4.61 -6.07
N ILE A 97 9.52 5.80 -6.20
CA ILE A 97 9.25 6.95 -5.34
C ILE A 97 9.35 8.25 -6.14
N CYS A 98 8.49 9.22 -5.82
CA CYS A 98 8.46 10.53 -6.45
C CYS A 98 8.39 11.63 -5.39
N LYS A 99 9.14 12.71 -5.59
CA LYS A 99 9.07 13.92 -4.77
C LYS A 99 8.01 14.87 -5.35
N ILE A 100 7.08 15.29 -4.52
CA ILE A 100 5.97 16.20 -4.85
C ILE A 100 6.00 17.35 -3.86
N PHE A 101 6.65 18.46 -4.23
CA PHE A 101 6.96 19.55 -3.29
C PHE A 101 7.68 19.00 -2.04
N ASP A 102 7.10 19.15 -0.85
CA ASP A 102 7.66 18.64 0.41
C ASP A 102 7.27 17.19 0.71
N LEU A 103 6.43 16.58 -0.12
CA LEU A 103 6.00 15.20 0.05
C LEU A 103 6.87 14.25 -0.76
N ALA A 104 7.02 13.04 -0.25
CA ALA A 104 7.38 11.86 -1.02
C ALA A 104 6.14 10.97 -1.17
N ALA A 105 5.97 10.37 -2.33
CA ALA A 105 4.98 9.34 -2.62
C ALA A 105 5.68 8.12 -3.21
N GLY A 106 5.61 6.99 -2.51
CA GLY A 106 6.28 5.76 -2.91
C GLY A 106 5.36 4.56 -2.95
N ALA A 107 5.73 3.57 -3.75
CA ALA A 107 5.00 2.32 -3.92
C ALA A 107 5.94 1.15 -4.26
N THR A 108 5.49 -0.07 -3.95
CA THR A 108 6.13 -1.32 -4.38
C THR A 108 5.08 -2.42 -4.49
N GLY A 109 5.29 -3.39 -5.40
CA GLY A 109 4.34 -4.46 -5.67
C GLY A 109 3.11 -3.98 -6.45
N ASN A 110 2.00 -4.71 -6.35
CA ASN A 110 0.78 -4.41 -7.09
C ASN A 110 -0.21 -3.56 -6.28
N ASN A 111 -0.83 -2.59 -6.93
CA ASN A 111 -1.94 -1.81 -6.39
C ASN A 111 -3.30 -2.50 -6.58
N GLU A 112 -4.35 -1.97 -5.94
CA GLU A 112 -5.71 -2.55 -6.03
C GLU A 112 -6.23 -2.70 -7.47
N LYS A 113 -5.93 -1.75 -8.37
CA LYS A 113 -6.39 -1.80 -9.75
C LYS A 113 -5.72 -2.95 -10.51
N GLN A 114 -4.42 -3.15 -10.29
CA GLN A 114 -3.67 -4.26 -10.87
C GLN A 114 -4.15 -5.60 -10.33
N LEU A 115 -4.33 -5.72 -9.01
CA LEU A 115 -4.83 -6.96 -8.38
C LEU A 115 -6.23 -7.31 -8.88
N LYS A 116 -7.16 -6.33 -8.94
CA LYS A 116 -8.50 -6.51 -9.53
C LYS A 116 -8.43 -6.94 -10.99
N LYS A 117 -7.63 -6.26 -11.82
CA LYS A 117 -7.44 -6.59 -13.24
C LYS A 117 -6.94 -8.02 -13.45
N ASN A 118 -6.04 -8.48 -12.58
CA ASN A 118 -5.41 -9.79 -12.67
C ASN A 118 -6.20 -10.89 -11.92
N GLY A 119 -7.41 -10.60 -11.42
CA GLY A 119 -8.23 -11.57 -10.68
C GLY A 119 -7.59 -12.07 -9.39
N MET A 120 -6.65 -11.31 -8.82
CA MET A 120 -5.94 -11.70 -7.60
C MET A 120 -6.77 -11.31 -6.37
N GLU A 121 -6.98 -12.27 -5.48
CA GLU A 121 -7.63 -12.03 -4.20
C GLU A 121 -6.73 -11.21 -3.27
N TYR A 122 -7.29 -10.15 -2.67
CA TYR A 122 -6.58 -9.33 -1.70
C TYR A 122 -7.55 -8.69 -0.71
N ASP A 123 -6.96 -8.26 0.40
CA ASP A 123 -7.54 -7.33 1.36
C ASP A 123 -6.54 -6.20 1.63
N LYS A 124 -6.97 -5.14 2.31
CA LYS A 124 -6.18 -3.93 2.50
C LYS A 124 -6.38 -3.29 3.86
N ILE A 125 -5.37 -2.56 4.30
CA ILE A 125 -5.44 -1.69 5.48
C ILE A 125 -4.84 -0.32 5.18
N TYR A 126 -5.34 0.69 5.89
CA TYR A 126 -4.78 2.03 5.93
C TYR A 126 -4.35 2.37 7.35
N ILE A 127 -3.15 2.91 7.51
CA ILE A 127 -2.63 3.39 8.79
C ILE A 127 -1.97 4.76 8.64
N HIS A 128 -2.02 5.55 9.72
CA HIS A 128 -1.38 6.87 9.76
C HIS A 128 -0.41 7.04 10.95
N PRO A 129 0.69 6.28 10.99
CA PRO A 129 1.68 6.42 12.04
C PRO A 129 2.59 7.63 11.79
N ASN A 130 3.36 8.03 12.79
CA ASN A 130 4.38 9.06 12.62
C ASN A 130 5.69 8.49 12.05
N SER A 131 6.51 9.35 11.42
CA SER A 131 7.84 9.03 10.89
C SER A 131 8.77 8.49 11.99
N HIS A 132 8.70 9.07 13.18
CA HIS A 132 9.40 8.66 14.40
C HIS A 132 8.61 8.98 15.67
N ALA A 133 9.24 8.81 16.84
CA ALA A 133 8.59 9.00 18.14
C ALA A 133 7.98 10.40 18.28
N SER A 134 6.69 10.47 18.62
CA SER A 134 5.93 11.73 18.63
C SER A 134 6.40 12.78 19.64
N TYR A 135 7.10 12.36 20.68
CA TYR A 135 7.67 13.28 21.67
C TYR A 135 9.00 13.90 21.22
N TYR A 136 9.63 13.35 20.17
CA TYR A 136 10.84 13.92 19.59
C TYR A 136 10.45 14.96 18.51
N PRO A 137 11.12 16.12 18.44
CA PRO A 137 10.77 17.18 17.49
C PRO A 137 10.71 16.71 16.03
N GLY A 138 9.84 17.32 15.24
CA GLY A 138 9.78 17.13 13.79
C GLY A 138 9.09 15.85 13.31
N ALA A 139 8.43 15.09 14.19
CA ALA A 139 7.69 13.89 13.76
C ALA A 139 6.55 14.26 12.79
N GLU A 140 6.58 13.68 11.60
CA GLU A 140 5.59 13.92 10.54
C GLU A 140 4.69 12.68 10.36
N THR A 141 3.41 12.88 10.09
CA THR A 141 2.48 11.77 9.87
C THR A 141 2.69 11.17 8.47
N LEU A 142 2.82 9.84 8.42
CA LEU A 142 2.77 9.05 7.20
C LEU A 142 1.33 8.62 6.92
N SER A 143 0.97 8.49 5.65
CA SER A 143 -0.24 7.78 5.20
C SER A 143 0.22 6.54 4.45
N MET A 144 -0.07 5.36 5.00
CA MET A 144 0.37 4.09 4.44
C MET A 144 -0.81 3.19 4.12
N LYS A 145 -0.67 2.44 3.03
CA LYS A 145 -1.58 1.41 2.59
C LYS A 145 -0.81 0.13 2.34
N LEU A 146 -1.32 -0.97 2.88
CA LEU A 146 -0.78 -2.31 2.65
C LEU A 146 -1.85 -3.17 1.99
N LEU A 147 -1.47 -3.92 0.96
CA LEU A 147 -2.29 -4.92 0.28
C LEU A 147 -1.71 -6.30 0.55
N TYR A 148 -2.56 -7.25 0.93
CA TYR A 148 -2.14 -8.60 1.29
C TYR A 148 -3.19 -9.63 0.89
N HIS A 149 -2.79 -10.88 0.78
CA HIS A 149 -3.71 -11.98 0.55
C HIS A 149 -4.48 -12.29 1.87
N PRO A 150 -5.82 -12.31 1.89
CA PRO A 150 -6.61 -12.36 3.13
C PRO A 150 -6.45 -13.67 3.92
N ARG A 151 -6.21 -14.79 3.24
CA ARG A 151 -5.96 -16.09 3.90
C ARG A 151 -4.51 -16.30 4.35
N THR A 152 -3.56 -16.12 3.45
CA THR A 152 -2.13 -16.44 3.72
C THR A 152 -1.37 -15.30 4.38
N GLY A 153 -1.87 -14.07 4.29
CA GLY A 153 -1.17 -12.89 4.74
C GLY A 153 0.00 -12.48 3.85
N LYS A 154 0.23 -13.12 2.69
CA LYS A 154 1.32 -12.73 1.77
C LYS A 154 1.17 -11.26 1.39
N VAL A 155 2.24 -10.48 1.50
CA VAL A 155 2.22 -9.06 1.11
C VAL A 155 2.25 -8.95 -0.42
N LEU A 156 1.30 -8.20 -0.98
CA LEU A 156 1.09 -8.06 -2.43
C LEU A 156 1.50 -6.69 -2.95
N GLY A 157 1.46 -5.67 -2.08
CA GLY A 157 1.89 -4.33 -2.44
C GLY A 157 1.79 -3.37 -1.27
N ALA A 158 2.47 -2.25 -1.38
CA ALA A 158 2.48 -1.18 -0.39
C ALA A 158 2.55 0.19 -1.06
N GLN A 159 1.95 1.18 -0.41
CA GLN A 159 2.00 2.58 -0.80
C GLN A 159 2.19 3.44 0.44
N ALA A 160 2.97 4.51 0.33
CA ALA A 160 3.19 5.45 1.42
C ALA A 160 3.32 6.87 0.88
N VAL A 161 2.73 7.83 1.58
CA VAL A 161 2.84 9.27 1.31
C VAL A 161 3.11 10.00 2.62
N GLY A 162 4.01 10.97 2.59
CA GLY A 162 4.34 11.81 3.75
C GLY A 162 5.56 12.67 3.48
N LYS A 163 5.90 13.54 4.43
CA LYS A 163 7.08 14.42 4.30
C LYS A 163 8.40 13.75 4.67
N GLU A 164 8.35 12.72 5.51
CA GLU A 164 9.56 12.09 6.06
C GLU A 164 9.38 10.58 6.22
N GLY A 165 10.42 9.81 5.89
CA GLY A 165 10.51 8.37 6.15
C GLY A 165 9.69 7.47 5.24
N VAL A 166 9.18 7.99 4.12
CA VAL A 166 8.43 7.24 3.09
C VAL A 166 9.33 6.21 2.42
N ASP A 167 10.49 6.64 1.94
CA ASP A 167 11.54 5.82 1.34
C ASP A 167 11.88 4.60 2.21
N LYS A 168 12.20 4.81 3.49
CA LYS A 168 12.53 3.74 4.42
C LYS A 168 11.43 2.69 4.53
N ARG A 169 10.17 3.11 4.59
CA ARG A 169 9.04 2.16 4.73
C ARG A 169 8.79 1.40 3.45
N ILE A 170 8.92 2.06 2.29
CA ILE A 170 8.79 1.41 0.99
C ILE A 170 9.94 0.42 0.76
N ASP A 171 11.17 0.75 1.13
CA ASP A 171 12.32 -0.16 0.99
C ASP A 171 12.16 -1.41 1.87
N VAL A 172 11.80 -1.26 3.15
CA VAL A 172 11.55 -2.41 4.04
C VAL A 172 10.44 -3.30 3.49
N LEU A 173 9.33 -2.71 3.01
CA LEU A 173 8.22 -3.47 2.45
C LEU A 173 8.59 -4.11 1.09
N ALA A 174 9.42 -3.46 0.28
CA ALA A 174 9.91 -4.02 -0.96
C ALA A 174 10.80 -5.25 -0.70
N THR A 175 11.68 -5.17 0.31
CA THR A 175 12.49 -6.31 0.78
C THR A 175 11.60 -7.44 1.30
N ALA A 176 10.59 -7.11 2.12
CA ALA A 176 9.68 -8.10 2.67
C ALA A 176 8.89 -8.83 1.57
N ILE A 177 8.41 -8.09 0.55
CA ILE A 177 7.76 -8.66 -0.63
C ILE A 177 8.72 -9.58 -1.38
N ARG A 178 9.96 -9.13 -1.66
CA ARG A 178 10.96 -9.93 -2.39
C ARG A 178 11.26 -11.24 -1.68
N ALA A 179 11.35 -11.22 -0.36
CA ALA A 179 11.59 -12.38 0.49
C ALA A 179 10.34 -13.25 0.72
N GLY A 180 9.20 -12.90 0.12
CA GLY A 180 7.95 -13.67 0.25
C GLY A 180 7.32 -13.61 1.63
N LEU A 181 7.63 -12.59 2.42
CA LEU A 181 7.14 -12.46 3.80
C LEU A 181 5.63 -12.17 3.86
N THR A 182 5.04 -12.56 4.98
CA THR A 182 3.62 -12.32 5.29
C THR A 182 3.45 -11.14 6.24
N VAL A 183 2.21 -10.67 6.40
CA VAL A 183 1.85 -9.65 7.40
C VAL A 183 2.17 -10.11 8.83
N PHE A 184 2.24 -11.42 9.10
CA PHE A 184 2.64 -11.97 10.40
C PHE A 184 4.14 -11.86 10.65
N ASP A 185 4.94 -11.88 9.58
CA ASP A 185 6.38 -11.66 9.68
C ASP A 185 6.70 -10.18 9.88
N LEU A 186 5.89 -9.28 9.28
CA LEU A 186 5.99 -7.83 9.53
C LEU A 186 5.84 -7.48 11.02
N GLN A 187 5.05 -8.25 11.77
CA GLN A 187 4.90 -8.08 13.23
C GLN A 187 6.21 -8.32 14.00
N LYS A 188 7.11 -9.13 13.42
CA LYS A 188 8.33 -9.64 14.07
C LYS A 188 9.60 -8.91 13.62
N LEU A 189 9.51 -8.04 12.61
CA LEU A 189 10.67 -7.31 12.12
C LEU A 189 11.28 -6.43 13.23
N GLU A 190 12.54 -6.70 13.54
CA GLU A 190 13.35 -5.90 14.45
C GLU A 190 14.05 -4.80 13.66
N LEU A 191 13.52 -3.57 13.76
CA LEU A 191 13.99 -2.41 13.00
C LEU A 191 14.72 -1.43 13.92
N CYS A 192 15.63 -0.64 13.34
CA CYS A 192 16.40 0.36 14.08
C CYS A 192 15.48 1.36 14.80
N TYR A 193 15.66 1.48 16.11
CA TYR A 193 14.91 2.41 16.95
C TYR A 193 15.84 3.28 17.80
N ALA A 194 15.68 4.57 17.63
CA ALA A 194 15.88 5.60 18.65
C ALA A 194 14.90 6.75 18.32
N PRO A 195 14.59 7.65 19.28
CA PRO A 195 13.55 8.66 19.12
C PRO A 195 13.62 9.51 17.84
N PRO A 196 14.80 9.90 17.31
CA PRO A 196 14.90 10.66 16.07
C PRO A 196 14.63 9.87 14.78
N PHE A 197 14.55 8.53 14.83
CA PHE A 197 14.54 7.69 13.63
C PHE A 197 13.29 6.84 13.48
N SER A 198 12.72 6.35 14.58
CA SER A 198 11.51 5.52 14.54
C SER A 198 10.75 5.58 15.87
N SER A 199 9.76 4.72 16.00
CA SER A 199 9.04 4.42 17.25
C SER A 199 9.39 3.00 17.70
N ALA A 200 9.11 2.67 18.96
CA ALA A 200 9.36 1.32 19.50
C ALA A 200 8.67 0.21 18.69
N LYS A 201 7.57 0.55 18.00
CA LYS A 201 6.97 -0.25 16.93
C LYS A 201 6.99 0.60 15.68
N ASP A 202 7.74 0.20 14.67
CA ASP A 202 7.80 0.95 13.42
C ASP A 202 6.42 0.93 12.73
N PRO A 203 6.09 1.95 11.94
CA PRO A 203 5.01 1.91 10.95
C PRO A 203 4.83 0.56 10.23
N VAL A 204 5.90 -0.14 9.84
CA VAL A 204 5.81 -1.48 9.22
C VAL A 204 5.26 -2.53 10.20
N ASN A 205 5.72 -2.54 11.45
CA ASN A 205 5.17 -3.44 12.47
C ASN A 205 3.68 -3.14 12.72
N MET A 206 3.33 -1.85 12.79
CA MET A 206 1.95 -1.42 12.97
C MET A 206 1.06 -1.89 11.82
N ALA A 207 1.53 -1.83 10.57
CA ALA A 207 0.81 -2.38 9.42
C ALA A 207 0.60 -3.90 9.55
N GLY A 208 1.63 -4.62 9.98
CA GLY A 208 1.55 -6.06 10.27
C GLY A 208 0.54 -6.40 11.37
N PHE A 209 0.52 -5.65 12.48
CA PHE A 209 -0.47 -5.83 13.55
C PHE A 209 -1.89 -5.59 13.06
N THR A 210 -2.12 -4.49 12.34
CA THR A 210 -3.46 -4.15 11.84
C THR A 210 -3.97 -5.21 10.87
N ALA A 211 -3.17 -5.63 9.87
CA ALA A 211 -3.57 -6.66 8.92
C ALA A 211 -3.79 -8.03 9.60
N ALA A 212 -2.88 -8.43 10.50
CA ALA A 212 -3.02 -9.70 11.23
C ALA A 212 -4.29 -9.74 12.09
N ASN A 213 -4.68 -8.63 12.71
CA ASN A 213 -5.93 -8.54 13.47
C ASN A 213 -7.16 -8.75 12.57
N VAL A 214 -7.12 -8.28 11.32
CA VAL A 214 -8.19 -8.54 10.36
C VAL A 214 -8.25 -10.02 10.01
N ILE A 215 -7.11 -10.63 9.64
CA ILE A 215 -7.06 -12.06 9.27
C ILE A 215 -7.51 -12.96 10.43
N LYS A 216 -7.16 -12.62 11.67
CA LYS A 216 -7.56 -13.37 12.87
C LYS A 216 -9.02 -13.18 13.28
N GLY A 217 -9.76 -12.28 12.62
CA GLY A 217 -11.13 -11.93 13.01
C GLY A 217 -11.22 -11.04 14.26
N ASP A 218 -10.09 -10.51 14.74
CA ASP A 218 -10.07 -9.59 15.88
C ASP A 218 -10.58 -8.19 15.55
N LEU A 219 -10.65 -7.86 14.26
CA LEU A 219 -11.09 -6.58 13.74
C LEU A 219 -11.83 -6.79 12.40
N LYS A 220 -13.08 -6.32 12.30
CA LYS A 220 -13.77 -6.15 11.01
C LYS A 220 -13.52 -4.73 10.50
N GLN A 221 -13.29 -4.57 9.19
CA GLN A 221 -13.02 -3.27 8.59
C GLN A 221 -14.16 -2.78 7.70
N PHE A 222 -14.38 -1.47 7.74
CA PHE A 222 -15.20 -0.74 6.81
C PHE A 222 -14.31 0.22 6.01
N PHE A 223 -14.65 0.51 4.77
CA PHE A 223 -13.81 1.32 3.89
C PHE A 223 -14.54 2.57 3.39
N ILE A 224 -13.76 3.60 3.04
CA ILE A 224 -14.29 4.91 2.69
C ILE A 224 -15.16 4.87 1.42
N GLU A 225 -14.87 3.99 0.47
CA GLU A 225 -15.66 3.79 -0.75
C GLU A 225 -17.06 3.18 -0.51
N ASP A 226 -17.31 2.67 0.69
CA ASP A 226 -18.58 2.08 1.08
C ASP A 226 -19.43 3.02 1.96
N LEU A 227 -18.91 4.20 2.33
CA LEU A 227 -19.63 5.15 3.18
C LEU A 227 -20.93 5.64 2.55
N ASP A 228 -20.96 5.87 1.24
CA ASP A 228 -22.17 6.30 0.52
C ASP A 228 -23.25 5.20 0.45
N LYS A 229 -22.91 3.96 0.84
CA LYS A 229 -23.83 2.81 0.88
C LYS A 229 -24.43 2.60 2.27
N LEU A 230 -24.09 3.43 3.26
CA LEU A 230 -24.65 3.34 4.60
C LEU A 230 -26.15 3.65 4.56
N ASN A 231 -26.92 2.85 5.29
CA ASN A 231 -28.35 3.02 5.48
C ASN A 231 -28.63 3.35 6.95
N PRO A 232 -29.10 4.56 7.29
CA PRO A 232 -29.37 4.97 8.68
C PRO A 232 -30.31 4.04 9.47
N GLU A 233 -31.18 3.28 8.79
CA GLU A 233 -32.07 2.31 9.43
C GLU A 233 -31.33 1.02 9.83
N LYS A 234 -30.23 0.68 9.15
CA LYS A 234 -29.48 -0.57 9.37
C LYS A 234 -28.07 -0.35 9.93
N ASP A 235 -27.57 0.86 9.81
CA ASP A 235 -26.20 1.24 10.12
C ASP A 235 -26.15 2.36 11.15
N PHE A 236 -25.16 2.28 12.03
CA PHE A 236 -24.89 3.28 13.05
C PHE A 236 -23.45 3.76 12.93
N LEU A 237 -23.27 4.93 12.30
CA LEU A 237 -21.97 5.56 12.12
C LEU A 237 -21.64 6.40 13.37
N VAL A 238 -20.51 6.09 14.00
CA VAL A 238 -20.13 6.70 15.28
C VAL A 238 -18.74 7.31 15.18
N ASP A 239 -18.66 8.60 15.47
CA ASP A 239 -17.42 9.31 15.68
C ASP A 239 -16.99 9.16 17.14
N ILE A 240 -15.86 8.50 17.36
CA ILE A 240 -15.34 8.26 18.71
C ILE A 240 -14.13 9.14 19.04
N ARG A 241 -13.94 10.23 18.28
CA ARG A 241 -12.93 11.27 18.57
C ARG A 241 -13.37 12.14 19.75
N THR A 242 -12.49 13.07 20.12
CA THR A 242 -12.82 14.10 21.13
C THR A 242 -13.82 15.11 20.56
N GLU A 243 -14.54 15.82 21.44
CA GLU A 243 -15.45 16.91 21.05
C GLU A 243 -14.74 17.99 20.21
N ALA A 244 -13.50 18.33 20.58
CA ALA A 244 -12.69 19.31 19.87
C ALA A 244 -12.35 18.88 18.43
N GLU A 245 -12.07 17.59 18.22
CA GLU A 245 -11.84 17.03 16.88
C GLU A 245 -13.15 16.97 16.06
N TYR A 246 -14.27 16.62 16.70
CA TYR A 246 -15.59 16.57 16.06
C TYR A 246 -16.06 17.96 15.61
N ALA A 247 -15.84 18.98 16.44
CA ALA A 247 -16.17 20.37 16.13
C ALA A 247 -15.43 20.92 14.91
N GLN A 248 -14.29 20.34 14.53
CA GLN A 248 -13.54 20.69 13.31
C GLN A 248 -14.12 20.04 12.04
N GLY A 249 -15.16 19.22 12.17
CA GLY A 249 -15.84 18.53 11.08
C GLY A 249 -15.90 17.03 11.32
N THR A 250 -16.93 16.38 10.79
CA THR A 250 -17.20 14.95 10.93
C THR A 250 -17.60 14.31 9.60
N ILE A 251 -17.79 12.99 9.59
CA ILE A 251 -18.25 12.24 8.41
C ILE A 251 -19.77 12.15 8.44
N GLY A 252 -20.44 12.81 7.49
CA GLY A 252 -21.90 12.77 7.36
C GLY A 252 -22.63 13.17 8.65
N ASN A 253 -23.58 12.34 9.07
CA ASN A 253 -24.40 12.53 10.27
C ASN A 253 -23.94 11.63 11.45
N ALA A 254 -22.64 11.33 11.54
CA ALA A 254 -22.10 10.47 12.58
C ALA A 254 -22.46 10.95 14.00
N VAL A 255 -22.83 10.01 14.86
CA VAL A 255 -23.11 10.29 16.28
C VAL A 255 -21.80 10.37 17.05
N LEU A 256 -21.62 11.41 17.86
CA LEU A 256 -20.42 11.59 18.68
C LEU A 256 -20.53 10.81 20.01
N ILE A 257 -19.67 9.80 20.18
CA ILE A 257 -19.50 9.06 21.44
C ILE A 257 -18.00 8.89 21.69
N PRO A 258 -17.33 9.82 22.40
CA PRO A 258 -15.88 9.78 22.59
C PRO A 258 -15.42 8.45 23.18
N LEU A 259 -14.27 7.93 22.69
CA LEU A 259 -13.74 6.62 23.08
C LEU A 259 -13.78 6.36 24.59
N ASP A 260 -13.33 7.33 25.39
CA ASP A 260 -13.20 7.18 26.84
C ASP A 260 -14.55 7.04 27.56
N SER A 261 -15.65 7.44 26.90
CA SER A 261 -17.02 7.32 27.42
C SER A 261 -17.78 6.08 26.95
N ILE A 262 -17.24 5.32 25.99
CA ILE A 262 -17.96 4.18 25.38
C ILE A 262 -18.40 3.15 26.42
N ARG A 263 -17.55 2.86 27.42
CA ARG A 263 -17.84 1.84 28.44
C ARG A 263 -19.02 2.22 29.34
N ASP A 264 -19.21 3.52 29.58
CA ASP A 264 -20.28 4.03 30.43
C ASP A 264 -21.57 4.30 29.64
N ARG A 265 -21.51 4.25 28.31
CA ARG A 265 -22.59 4.59 27.37
C ARG A 265 -22.92 3.44 26.40
N LEU A 266 -22.74 2.20 26.86
CA LEU A 266 -22.97 1.00 26.03
C LEU A 266 -24.42 0.85 25.59
N ASP A 267 -25.36 1.40 26.35
CA ASP A 267 -26.80 1.43 26.09
C ASP A 267 -27.19 2.31 24.89
N GLU A 268 -26.33 3.24 24.49
CA GLU A 268 -26.54 4.07 23.29
C GLU A 268 -26.20 3.36 21.99
N PHE A 269 -25.52 2.21 22.05
CA PHE A 269 -25.18 1.43 20.87
C PHE A 269 -26.32 0.43 20.53
N PRO A 270 -26.90 0.51 19.32
CA PRO A 270 -27.94 -0.43 18.88
C PRO A 270 -27.36 -1.82 18.61
N LYS A 271 -27.96 -2.86 19.16
CA LYS A 271 -27.54 -4.27 18.94
C LYS A 271 -28.07 -4.87 17.64
N ASP A 272 -29.09 -4.28 17.05
CA ASP A 272 -29.77 -4.71 15.83
C ASP A 272 -29.23 -4.04 14.56
N LYS A 273 -28.30 -3.10 14.69
CA LYS A 273 -27.66 -2.40 13.58
C LYS A 273 -26.19 -2.77 13.46
N ARG A 274 -25.65 -2.63 12.24
CA ARG A 274 -24.21 -2.64 12.01
C ARG A 274 -23.60 -1.34 12.54
N ILE A 275 -22.63 -1.44 13.44
CA ILE A 275 -21.95 -0.30 14.03
C ILE A 275 -20.65 -0.05 13.27
N VAL A 276 -20.47 1.16 12.74
CA VAL A 276 -19.23 1.59 12.08
C VAL A 276 -18.60 2.68 12.92
N LEU A 277 -17.50 2.34 13.60
CA LEU A 277 -16.74 3.29 14.39
C LEU A 277 -15.66 3.93 13.52
N PHE A 278 -15.42 5.22 13.71
CA PHE A 278 -14.20 5.84 13.23
C PHE A 278 -13.61 6.79 14.25
N CYS A 279 -12.29 6.94 14.17
CA CYS A 279 -11.57 7.99 14.86
C CYS A 279 -10.72 8.78 13.87
N ARG A 280 -9.73 9.53 14.34
CA ARG A 280 -8.82 10.28 13.45
C ARG A 280 -8.07 9.37 12.46
N ALA A 281 -7.49 8.26 12.94
CA ALA A 281 -6.52 7.46 12.18
C ALA A 281 -6.79 5.93 12.19
N GLY A 282 -7.93 5.51 12.72
CA GLY A 282 -8.31 4.09 12.89
C GLY A 282 -7.83 3.41 14.18
N LEU A 283 -6.79 3.92 14.87
CA LEU A 283 -6.27 3.29 16.10
C LEU A 283 -7.27 3.28 17.26
N ARG A 284 -7.80 4.44 17.64
CA ARG A 284 -8.87 4.54 18.66
C ARG A 284 -10.12 3.76 18.22
N GLY A 285 -10.41 3.75 16.92
CA GLY A 285 -11.51 2.99 16.32
C GLY A 285 -11.39 1.51 16.60
N TYR A 286 -10.21 0.92 16.40
CA TYR A 286 -9.91 -0.46 16.80
C TYR A 286 -10.18 -0.72 18.28
N ILE A 287 -9.75 0.17 19.19
CA ILE A 287 -9.99 0.03 20.62
C ILE A 287 -11.50 0.03 20.92
N GLY A 288 -12.25 0.98 20.34
CA GLY A 288 -13.70 1.03 20.44
C GLY A 288 -14.37 -0.26 19.96
N CYS A 289 -13.93 -0.80 18.81
CA CYS A 289 -14.46 -2.06 18.30
C CYS A 289 -14.21 -3.21 19.28
N ARG A 290 -13.00 -3.30 19.85
CA ARG A 290 -12.67 -4.33 20.85
C ARG A 290 -13.51 -4.21 22.11
N ILE A 291 -13.78 -2.98 22.57
CA ILE A 291 -14.68 -2.74 23.70
C ILE A 291 -16.07 -3.28 23.38
N LEU A 292 -16.67 -2.87 22.27
CA LEU A 292 -18.04 -3.28 21.92
C LEU A 292 -18.13 -4.79 21.67
N MET A 293 -17.21 -5.38 20.91
CA MET A 293 -17.20 -6.82 20.65
C MET A 293 -17.13 -7.65 21.95
N GLN A 294 -16.35 -7.21 22.94
CA GLN A 294 -16.28 -7.89 24.25
C GLN A 294 -17.54 -7.73 25.10
N HIS A 295 -18.42 -6.79 24.77
CA HIS A 295 -19.74 -6.60 25.41
C HIS A 295 -20.90 -7.19 24.59
N GLY A 296 -20.60 -8.07 23.63
CA GLY A 296 -21.59 -8.84 22.88
C GLY A 296 -22.22 -8.08 21.71
N PHE A 297 -21.50 -7.13 21.11
CA PHE A 297 -21.88 -6.54 19.83
C PHE A 297 -21.16 -7.27 18.68
N ASP A 298 -21.90 -7.95 17.82
CA ASP A 298 -21.32 -8.85 16.81
C ASP A 298 -20.94 -8.11 15.50
N GLU A 299 -21.73 -7.12 15.10
CA GLU A 299 -21.56 -6.39 13.83
C GLU A 299 -20.90 -5.03 14.02
N VAL A 300 -19.66 -5.04 14.54
CA VAL A 300 -18.87 -3.84 14.80
C VAL A 300 -17.68 -3.76 13.85
N TYR A 301 -17.57 -2.65 13.12
CA TYR A 301 -16.56 -2.40 12.10
C TYR A 301 -15.77 -1.13 12.43
N ASN A 302 -14.48 -1.15 12.11
CA ASN A 302 -13.61 0.03 12.18
C ASN A 302 -13.44 0.62 10.78
N LEU A 303 -13.67 1.92 10.61
CA LEU A 303 -13.34 2.62 9.37
C LEU A 303 -11.81 2.65 9.18
N SER A 304 -11.32 1.92 8.19
CA SER A 304 -9.88 1.78 7.91
C SER A 304 -9.23 3.14 7.65
N GLY A 305 -8.15 3.45 8.38
CA GLY A 305 -7.47 4.75 8.35
C GLY A 305 -8.27 5.92 8.94
N GLY A 306 -9.55 5.74 9.27
CA GLY A 306 -10.40 6.74 9.92
C GLY A 306 -10.57 8.03 9.10
N TYR A 307 -10.79 9.14 9.82
CA TYR A 307 -11.04 10.45 9.24
C TYR A 307 -9.92 10.93 8.30
N LEU A 308 -8.66 10.59 8.59
CA LEU A 308 -7.51 11.00 7.78
C LEU A 308 -7.48 10.37 6.39
N THR A 309 -7.97 9.13 6.24
CA THR A 309 -8.14 8.53 4.91
C THR A 309 -9.33 9.14 4.17
N TRP A 310 -10.41 9.46 4.87
CA TRP A 310 -11.63 10.00 4.27
C TRP A 310 -11.48 11.45 3.81
N TYR A 311 -10.97 12.34 4.66
CA TYR A 311 -11.00 13.78 4.45
C TYR A 311 -10.35 14.27 3.14
N PRO A 312 -9.21 13.73 2.69
CA PRO A 312 -8.63 14.11 1.39
C PRO A 312 -9.44 13.59 0.20
N CYS A 313 -10.25 12.54 0.38
CA CYS A 313 -11.08 11.94 -0.67
C CYS A 313 -12.49 12.54 -0.74
N SER A 314 -12.91 13.30 0.27
CA SER A 314 -14.23 13.94 0.34
C SER A 314 -14.27 15.36 -0.24
N ARG A 315 -13.20 15.78 -0.93
CA ARG A 315 -13.05 17.09 -1.55
C ARG A 315 -12.96 17.00 -3.06
#